data_AF-A0A8B6FQ45-F1
#
_entry.id   AF-A0A8B6FQ45-F1
#
_cell.length_a   1.000
_cell.length_b   1.000
_cell.length_c   1.000
_cell.angle_alpha   90.00
_cell.angle_beta   90.00
_cell.angle_gamma   90.00
#
_symmetry.space_group_name_H-M   'P 1'
#
loop_
_entity.id
_entity.type
_entity.pdbx_description
1 polymer ?
#
loop_
_entity_poly.entity_id
_entity_poly.type
_entity_poly.pdbx_seq_one_letter_code
_entity_poly.pdbx_strand_id
1 'polypeptide(L)'
;MMRNLHPENNDPDKLGEFLDSSNRAWRQACVTFFGCIDRATFGGKYREQIYCACLPGCCYEELLNIFQHFRDGLILSTKQYKEIPAGLFRFFVGCRDEPRVHRLLGRFSTGVITMEQFRSASKELKENQQKDEDLKAENKRLRDENEQLKKENERLKRQKRHQDVFEYAEDLEQTEPTVRKTYQRKVTAEVEVHLEEAHKKRRIQKEKEERYIELIDEIIREVTETTEVTEAIEEDNEVVENIQEVTNEVTFSKGEKITAFWEDKNISGWYPAVVLRVNKNSYYVRYFDGVKSSLKPKDIKKTAN
;
A
#
# COMPACT_ATOMS: atom_id res chain seq x y z
N MET A 1 -38.90 19.85 11.62
CA MET A 1 -38.13 20.30 12.80
C MET A 1 -37.03 19.28 13.06
N MET A 2 -35.77 19.59 12.74
CA MET A 2 -34.63 18.76 13.14
C MET A 2 -34.09 19.32 14.46
N ARG A 3 -34.09 18.50 15.52
CA ARG A 3 -33.40 18.84 16.77
C ARG A 3 -31.89 18.80 16.51
N ASN A 4 -31.15 19.79 17.01
CA ASN A 4 -29.69 19.79 16.97
C ASN A 4 -29.14 18.57 17.72
N LEU A 5 -28.58 17.62 16.97
CA LEU A 5 -27.98 16.40 17.48
C LEU A 5 -26.52 16.66 17.91
N HIS A 6 -26.34 17.64 18.79
CA HIS A 6 -25.07 17.87 19.48
C HIS A 6 -24.85 16.71 20.49
N PRO A 7 -23.61 16.22 20.70
CA PRO A 7 -23.33 15.09 21.61
C PRO A 7 -23.93 15.27 23.02
N GLU A 8 -24.01 16.52 23.47
CA GLU A 8 -24.54 16.89 24.79
C GLU A 8 -26.07 16.74 24.92
N ASN A 9 -26.80 16.62 23.80
CA ASN A 9 -28.26 16.50 23.78
C ASN A 9 -28.76 15.08 23.43
N ASN A 10 -27.85 14.16 23.08
CA ASN A 10 -28.17 12.81 22.64
C ASN A 10 -27.64 11.79 23.62
N ASP A 11 -28.45 11.53 24.64
CA ASP A 11 -28.28 10.41 25.55
C ASP A 11 -28.35 9.08 24.75
N PRO A 12 -27.33 8.19 24.85
CA PRO A 12 -27.33 6.90 24.17
C PRO A 12 -28.56 6.03 24.49
N ASP A 13 -29.15 6.17 25.69
CA ASP A 13 -30.36 5.44 26.06
C ASP A 13 -31.58 5.92 25.27
N LYS A 14 -31.67 7.23 24.99
CA LYS A 14 -32.72 7.82 24.13
C LYS A 14 -32.50 7.52 22.66
N LEU A 15 -31.26 7.27 22.26
CA LEU A 15 -30.93 6.81 20.92
C LEU A 15 -31.52 5.41 20.69
N GLY A 16 -31.44 4.51 21.68
CA GLY A 16 -32.08 3.18 21.61
C GLY A 16 -33.57 3.24 21.26
N GLU A 17 -34.34 4.07 21.99
CA GLU A 17 -35.77 4.26 21.72
C GLU A 17 -36.06 4.84 20.33
N PHE A 18 -35.20 5.74 19.82
CA PHE A 18 -35.34 6.31 18.49
C PHE A 18 -35.04 5.29 17.38
N LEU A 19 -34.03 4.44 17.58
CA LEU A 19 -33.64 3.40 16.62
C LEU A 19 -34.64 2.25 16.53
N ASP A 20 -35.34 1.93 17.63
CA ASP A 20 -36.39 0.90 17.66
C ASP A 20 -37.69 1.30 16.92
N SER A 21 -37.89 2.60 16.65
CA SER A 21 -39.16 3.12 16.12
C SER A 21 -39.40 2.79 14.63
N SER A 22 -38.35 2.63 13.81
CA SER A 22 -38.44 2.13 12.42
C SER A 22 -37.06 1.97 11.75
N ASN A 23 -36.96 1.07 10.76
CA ASN A 23 -35.80 0.97 9.84
C ASN A 23 -35.44 2.32 9.18
N ARG A 24 -36.41 3.22 9.01
CA ARG A 24 -36.21 4.55 8.44
C ARG A 24 -35.54 5.49 9.45
N ALA A 25 -35.94 5.43 10.72
CA ALA A 25 -35.35 6.23 11.79
C ALA A 25 -33.87 5.86 12.02
N TRP A 26 -33.52 4.58 11.89
CA TRP A 26 -32.13 4.13 11.97
C TRP A 26 -31.26 4.65 10.82
N ARG A 27 -31.72 4.52 9.57
CA ARG A 27 -31.00 5.09 8.41
C ARG A 27 -30.84 6.60 8.55
N GLN A 28 -31.88 7.27 9.05
CA GLN A 28 -31.85 8.70 9.28
C GLN A 28 -30.90 9.07 10.42
N ALA A 29 -30.82 8.27 11.49
CA ALA A 29 -29.85 8.45 12.56
C ALA A 29 -28.42 8.26 12.06
N CYS A 30 -28.10 7.19 11.33
CA CYS A 30 -26.78 6.99 10.71
C CYS A 30 -26.45 8.11 9.71
N VAL A 31 -27.39 8.49 8.84
CA VAL A 31 -27.19 9.62 7.92
C VAL A 31 -27.00 10.94 8.67
N THR A 32 -27.60 11.12 9.84
CA THR A 32 -27.41 12.36 10.62
C THR A 32 -26.16 12.34 11.49
N PHE A 33 -25.74 11.16 11.98
CA PHE A 33 -24.49 10.95 12.73
C PHE A 33 -23.26 11.01 11.82
N PHE A 34 -23.35 10.46 10.61
CA PHE A 34 -22.25 10.40 9.64
C PHE A 34 -22.33 11.49 8.56
N GLY A 35 -23.49 12.13 8.38
CA GLY A 35 -23.75 13.13 7.32
C GLY A 35 -23.47 14.57 7.70
N CYS A 36 -22.50 14.82 8.58
CA CYS A 36 -21.86 16.13 8.65
C CYS A 36 -20.83 16.35 7.53
N ILE A 37 -20.69 15.41 6.59
CA ILE A 37 -19.86 15.56 5.40
C ILE A 37 -20.77 16.02 4.25
N ASP A 38 -20.78 17.33 4.08
CA ASP A 38 -21.28 18.16 2.99
C ASP A 38 -22.33 17.55 2.03
N ARG A 39 -23.60 17.93 2.22
CA ARG A 39 -24.67 17.69 1.25
C ARG A 39 -24.42 18.38 -0.11
N ALA A 40 -23.49 19.33 -0.21
CA ALA A 40 -23.29 20.10 -1.43
C ALA A 40 -22.59 19.32 -2.56
N THR A 41 -21.92 18.19 -2.29
CA THR A 41 -21.06 17.54 -3.30
C THR A 41 -21.73 16.43 -4.10
N PHE A 42 -22.94 15.97 -3.75
CA PHE A 42 -23.58 14.83 -4.42
C PHE A 42 -24.98 15.14 -4.93
N GLY A 43 -25.04 15.94 -6.00
CA GLY A 43 -26.23 16.09 -6.83
C GLY A 43 -26.37 14.93 -7.81
N GLY A 44 -27.39 14.10 -7.61
CA GLY A 44 -27.92 13.17 -8.63
C GLY A 44 -27.64 11.68 -8.39
N LYS A 45 -28.72 10.86 -8.42
CA LYS A 45 -28.80 9.38 -8.50
C LYS A 45 -27.95 8.48 -7.57
N TYR A 46 -26.98 8.99 -6.82
CA TYR A 46 -26.24 8.22 -5.83
C TYR A 46 -27.08 8.05 -4.56
N ARG A 47 -27.89 6.99 -4.55
CA ARG A 47 -28.53 6.51 -3.32
C ARG A 47 -27.43 6.14 -2.32
N GLU A 48 -27.44 6.82 -1.18
CA GLU A 48 -27.02 6.33 0.13
C GLU A 48 -25.66 5.60 0.13
N GLN A 49 -24.58 6.29 -0.23
CA GLN A 49 -23.20 5.90 0.09
C GLN A 49 -22.61 6.93 1.08
N ILE A 50 -22.66 6.62 2.38
CA ILE A 50 -21.98 7.34 3.45
C ILE A 50 -20.50 6.93 3.41
N TYR A 51 -19.63 7.80 2.88
CA TYR A 51 -18.19 7.57 2.95
C TYR A 51 -17.70 7.83 4.38
N CYS A 52 -17.34 6.77 5.11
CA CYS A 52 -16.81 6.88 6.48
C CYS A 52 -15.38 7.44 6.55
N ALA A 53 -14.78 7.79 5.42
CA ALA A 53 -13.39 8.25 5.33
C ALA A 53 -13.14 9.61 6.01
N CYS A 54 -14.19 10.38 6.33
CA CYS A 54 -14.04 11.70 6.95
C CYS A 54 -14.59 11.76 8.40
N LEU A 55 -14.81 10.61 9.05
CA LEU A 55 -15.18 10.62 10.47
C LEU A 55 -13.99 11.06 11.33
N PRO A 56 -14.12 12.11 12.16
CA PRO A 56 -13.12 12.45 13.15
C PRO A 56 -12.87 11.24 14.07
N GLY A 57 -11.64 11.08 14.56
CA GLY A 57 -11.26 9.94 15.39
C GLY A 57 -12.14 9.73 16.63
N CYS A 58 -12.77 10.78 17.16
CA CYS A 58 -13.70 10.70 18.29
C CYS A 58 -15.01 9.96 17.96
N CYS A 59 -15.51 10.07 16.72
CA CYS A 59 -16.74 9.41 16.29
C CYS A 59 -16.56 7.90 16.05
N TYR A 60 -15.31 7.43 16.00
CA TYR A 60 -14.99 6.03 15.75
C TYR A 60 -15.27 5.14 16.98
N GLU A 61 -15.07 5.66 18.19
CA GLU A 61 -15.38 4.91 19.42
C GLU A 61 -16.89 4.80 19.64
N GLU A 62 -17.63 5.86 19.33
CA GLU A 62 -19.10 5.86 19.33
C GLU A 62 -19.66 4.86 18.31
N LEU A 63 -19.08 4.83 17.10
CA LEU A 63 -19.41 3.84 16.07
C LEU A 63 -19.16 2.40 16.55
N LEU A 64 -18.01 2.15 17.18
CA LEU A 64 -17.67 0.84 17.73
C LEU A 64 -18.61 0.43 18.87
N ASN A 65 -19.01 1.36 19.72
CA ASN A 65 -19.98 1.11 20.79
C ASN A 65 -21.36 0.78 20.21
N ILE A 66 -21.80 1.50 19.16
CA ILE A 66 -23.01 1.17 18.42
C ILE A 66 -22.91 -0.25 17.85
N PHE A 67 -21.81 -0.60 17.18
CA PHE A 67 -21.59 -1.96 16.67
C PHE A 67 -21.57 -3.05 17.76
N GLN A 68 -21.01 -2.73 18.93
CA GLN A 68 -20.98 -3.64 20.08
C GLN A 68 -22.40 -3.89 20.61
N HIS A 69 -23.20 -2.84 20.79
CA HIS A 69 -24.60 -2.96 21.20
C HIS A 69 -25.47 -3.66 20.16
N PHE A 70 -25.18 -3.48 18.87
CA PHE A 70 -25.73 -4.33 17.81
C PHE A 70 -25.37 -5.79 18.09
N ARG A 71 -24.08 -6.11 18.21
CA ARG A 71 -23.59 -7.49 18.40
C ARG A 71 -24.23 -8.19 19.58
N ASP A 72 -24.42 -7.45 20.66
CA ASP A 72 -24.97 -7.98 21.90
C ASP A 72 -26.51 -8.04 21.88
N GLY A 73 -27.15 -7.65 20.76
CA GLY A 73 -28.60 -7.76 20.54
C GLY A 73 -29.43 -6.70 21.26
N LEU A 74 -28.80 -5.60 21.69
CA LEU A 74 -29.43 -4.58 22.53
C LEU A 74 -30.21 -3.53 21.74
N ILE A 75 -29.97 -3.40 20.42
CA ILE A 75 -30.54 -2.31 19.59
C ILE A 75 -31.52 -2.83 18.50
N LEU A 76 -31.64 -4.15 18.29
CA LEU A 76 -32.62 -4.70 17.33
C LEU A 76 -33.14 -6.08 17.76
N SER A 77 -34.43 -6.32 17.52
CA SER A 77 -35.01 -7.66 17.60
C SER A 77 -34.30 -8.65 16.65
N THR A 78 -34.08 -9.87 17.13
CA THR A 78 -33.20 -10.92 16.60
C THR A 78 -33.33 -11.28 15.11
N LYS A 79 -34.43 -10.90 14.44
CA LYS A 79 -34.64 -11.21 13.01
C LYS A 79 -34.06 -10.17 12.04
N GLN A 80 -33.91 -8.90 12.43
CA GLN A 80 -33.41 -7.84 11.54
C GLN A 80 -31.87 -7.76 11.49
N TYR A 81 -31.20 -8.53 12.35
CA TYR A 81 -29.76 -8.47 12.56
C TYR A 81 -28.92 -8.95 11.37
N LYS A 82 -29.45 -9.83 10.50
CA LYS A 82 -28.64 -10.47 9.45
C LYS A 82 -28.37 -9.59 8.23
N GLU A 83 -29.23 -8.62 7.93
CA GLU A 83 -29.14 -7.85 6.68
C GLU A 83 -28.37 -6.53 6.83
N ILE A 84 -28.39 -5.93 8.01
CA ILE A 84 -27.81 -4.61 8.28
C ILE A 84 -26.26 -4.62 8.31
N PRO A 85 -25.57 -5.58 8.94
CA PRO A 85 -24.10 -5.58 9.02
C PRO A 85 -23.45 -5.60 7.64
N ALA A 86 -23.93 -6.46 6.74
CA ALA A 86 -23.35 -6.62 5.40
C ALA A 86 -23.46 -5.34 4.55
N GLY A 87 -24.57 -4.60 4.70
CA GLY A 87 -24.76 -3.29 4.06
C GLY A 87 -23.84 -2.23 4.63
N LEU A 88 -23.70 -2.15 5.95
CA LEU A 88 -22.89 -1.16 6.66
C LEU A 88 -21.39 -1.30 6.38
N PHE A 89 -20.86 -2.52 6.29
CA PHE A 89 -19.45 -2.75 5.98
C PHE A 89 -19.08 -2.43 4.52
N ARG A 90 -20.06 -2.41 3.60
CA ARG A 90 -19.84 -1.96 2.22
C ARG A 90 -19.44 -0.48 2.15
N PHE A 91 -19.79 0.33 3.15
CA PHE A 91 -19.46 1.76 3.20
C PHE A 91 -18.02 2.06 3.64
N PHE A 92 -17.34 1.11 4.29
CA PHE A 92 -15.94 1.25 4.71
C PHE A 92 -14.93 0.91 3.60
N VAL A 93 -15.41 0.52 2.42
CA VAL A 93 -14.58 0.17 1.24
C VAL A 93 -13.75 1.36 0.73
N GLY A 94 -13.98 2.59 1.24
CA GLY A 94 -13.23 3.80 0.90
C GLY A 94 -12.13 4.23 1.88
N CYS A 95 -11.99 3.61 3.06
CA CYS A 95 -10.85 3.88 3.97
C CYS A 95 -9.58 3.23 3.41
N ARG A 96 -9.06 3.81 2.31
CA ARG A 96 -7.96 3.25 1.50
C ARG A 96 -6.64 3.15 2.26
N ASP A 97 -6.45 3.95 3.30
CA ASP A 97 -5.11 4.15 3.85
C ASP A 97 -4.66 3.05 4.81
N GLU A 98 -5.53 2.10 5.20
CA GLU A 98 -5.04 1.01 6.03
C GLU A 98 -5.77 -0.35 5.91
N PRO A 99 -5.31 -1.23 5.01
CA PRO A 99 -5.81 -2.61 4.87
C PRO A 99 -5.75 -3.43 6.18
N ARG A 100 -4.95 -3.02 7.16
CA ARG A 100 -4.85 -3.66 8.48
C ARG A 100 -6.01 -3.28 9.39
N VAL A 101 -6.38 -2.00 9.49
CA VAL A 101 -7.54 -1.54 10.29
C VAL A 101 -8.83 -2.13 9.76
N HIS A 102 -9.02 -2.16 8.43
CA HIS A 102 -10.20 -2.75 7.83
C HIS A 102 -10.33 -4.26 8.14
N ARG A 103 -9.21 -4.98 8.19
CA ARG A 103 -9.20 -6.40 8.59
C ARG A 103 -9.54 -6.58 10.07
N LEU A 104 -9.03 -5.72 10.95
CA LEU A 104 -9.36 -5.76 12.38
C LEU A 104 -10.85 -5.45 12.61
N LEU A 105 -11.38 -4.42 11.95
CA LEU A 105 -12.80 -4.08 12.00
C LEU A 105 -13.68 -5.23 11.52
N GLY A 106 -13.34 -5.86 10.38
CA GLY A 106 -14.09 -7.00 9.87
C GLY A 106 -14.08 -8.21 10.81
N ARG A 107 -12.96 -8.45 11.50
CA ARG A 107 -12.88 -9.51 12.53
C ARG A 107 -13.69 -9.15 13.78
N PHE A 108 -13.69 -7.89 14.18
CA PHE A 108 -14.46 -7.43 15.33
C PHE A 108 -15.96 -7.54 15.07
N SER A 109 -16.41 -7.09 13.89
CA SER A 109 -17.82 -7.11 13.53
C SER A 109 -18.40 -8.50 13.31
N THR A 110 -17.57 -9.45 12.88
CA THR A 110 -17.93 -10.87 12.79
C THR A 110 -17.88 -11.59 14.13
N GLY A 111 -17.51 -10.91 15.21
CA GLY A 111 -17.36 -11.50 16.54
C GLY A 111 -16.13 -12.43 16.67
N VAL A 112 -15.24 -12.46 15.68
CA VAL A 112 -14.02 -13.27 15.68
C VAL A 112 -13.01 -12.77 16.72
N ILE A 113 -13.06 -11.47 17.05
CA ILE A 113 -12.25 -10.87 18.11
C ILE A 113 -13.11 -10.06 19.07
N THR A 114 -12.71 -10.02 20.33
CA THR A 114 -13.36 -9.20 21.36
C THR A 114 -13.00 -7.72 21.19
N MET A 115 -13.76 -6.82 21.84
CA MET A 115 -13.46 -5.38 21.86
C MET A 115 -12.07 -5.11 22.45
N GLU A 116 -11.68 -5.85 23.49
CA GLU A 116 -10.36 -5.73 24.11
C GLU A 116 -9.24 -6.14 23.16
N GLN A 117 -9.42 -7.25 22.43
CA GLN A 117 -8.48 -7.68 21.39
C GLN A 117 -8.38 -6.66 20.25
N PHE A 118 -9.51 -6.06 19.84
CA PHE A 118 -9.51 -5.00 18.84
C PHE A 118 -8.76 -3.76 19.33
N ARG A 119 -9.02 -3.29 20.56
CA ARG A 119 -8.32 -2.14 21.17
C ARG A 119 -6.83 -2.39 21.29
N SER A 120 -6.43 -3.58 21.74
CA SER A 120 -5.01 -3.97 21.84
C SER A 120 -4.33 -3.98 20.47
N ALA A 121 -4.93 -4.60 19.44
CA ALA A 121 -4.37 -4.64 18.10
C ALA A 121 -4.32 -3.27 17.42
N SER A 122 -5.32 -2.41 17.68
CA SER A 122 -5.34 -1.03 17.21
C SER A 122 -4.24 -0.18 17.85
N LYS A 123 -4.00 -0.36 19.16
CA LYS A 123 -2.90 0.28 19.88
C LYS A 123 -1.54 -0.15 19.32
N GLU A 124 -1.33 -1.45 19.14
CA GLU A 124 -0.09 -1.99 18.55
C GLU A 124 0.15 -1.44 17.14
N LEU A 125 -0.91 -1.32 16.33
CA LEU A 125 -0.81 -0.76 14.99
C LEU A 125 -0.34 0.71 15.01
N LYS A 126 -0.90 1.54 15.90
CA LYS A 126 -0.47 2.93 16.10
C LYS A 126 0.98 3.03 16.58
N GLU A 127 1.38 2.17 17.52
CA GLU A 127 2.77 2.13 18.00
C GLU A 127 3.73 1.75 16.87
N ASN A 128 3.35 0.82 15.99
CA ASN A 128 4.15 0.43 14.84
C ASN A 128 4.23 1.53 13.77
N GLN A 129 3.12 2.24 13.50
CA GLN A 129 3.13 3.41 12.61
C GLN A 129 4.08 4.49 13.12
N GLN A 130 4.02 4.81 14.42
CA GLN A 130 4.92 5.78 15.02
C GLN A 130 6.38 5.34 14.88
N LYS A 131 6.70 4.08 15.17
CA LYS A 131 8.05 3.52 14.97
C LYS A 131 8.52 3.64 13.51
N ASP A 132 7.65 3.37 12.54
CA ASP A 132 7.99 3.50 11.12
C ASP A 132 8.27 4.95 10.72
N GLU A 133 7.53 5.92 11.28
CA GLU A 133 7.79 7.35 11.08
C GLU A 133 9.11 7.79 11.74
N ASP A 134 9.38 7.35 12.96
CA ASP A 134 10.63 7.62 13.68
C ASP A 134 11.83 7.05 12.92
N LEU A 135 11.72 5.81 12.41
CA LEU A 135 12.76 5.18 11.58
C LEU A 135 12.97 5.92 10.25
N LYS A 136 11.92 6.45 9.62
CA LYS A 136 12.05 7.29 8.41
C LYS A 136 12.76 8.60 8.73
N ALA A 137 12.44 9.23 9.85
CA ALA A 137 13.09 10.47 10.30
C ALA A 137 14.58 10.24 10.62
N GLU A 138 14.91 9.15 11.32
CA GLU A 138 16.30 8.79 11.61
C GLU A 138 17.10 8.48 10.35
N ASN A 139 16.53 7.70 9.42
CA ASN A 139 17.18 7.42 8.14
C ASN A 139 17.45 8.70 7.32
N LYS A 140 16.54 9.66 7.36
CA LYS A 140 16.75 10.97 6.73
C LYS A 140 17.91 11.71 7.40
N ARG A 141 17.93 11.79 8.74
CA ARG A 141 19.03 12.41 9.51
C ARG A 141 20.39 11.81 9.16
N LEU A 142 20.49 10.48 9.11
CA LEU A 142 21.72 9.78 8.77
C LEU A 142 22.18 10.03 7.33
N ARG A 143 21.25 10.21 6.39
CA ARG A 143 21.60 10.60 5.00
C ARG A 143 22.19 12.00 4.95
N ASP A 144 21.57 12.94 5.65
CA ASP A 144 22.03 14.33 5.73
C ASP A 144 23.42 14.41 6.41
N GLU A 145 23.63 13.67 7.49
CA GLU A 145 24.93 13.57 8.19
C GLU A 145 26.02 12.98 7.28
N ASN A 146 25.73 11.89 6.56
CA ASN A 146 26.67 11.32 5.60
C ASN A 146 27.02 12.29 4.46
N GLU A 147 26.07 13.09 4.00
CA GLU A 147 26.33 14.11 2.99
C GLU A 147 27.24 15.22 3.54
N GLN A 148 27.04 15.65 4.79
CA GLN A 148 27.90 16.63 5.46
C GLN A 148 29.34 16.09 5.63
N LEU A 149 29.48 14.86 6.13
CA LEU A 149 30.79 14.20 6.28
C LEU A 149 31.50 14.03 4.94
N LYS A 150 30.77 13.78 3.85
CA LYS A 150 31.34 13.73 2.50
C LYS A 150 31.90 15.10 2.07
N LYS A 151 31.13 16.18 2.28
CA LYS A 151 31.59 17.55 1.99
C LYS A 151 32.80 17.95 2.84
N GLU A 152 32.82 17.58 4.12
CA GLU A 152 33.95 17.84 5.01
C GLU A 152 35.20 17.07 4.59
N ASN A 153 35.07 15.79 4.26
CA ASN A 153 36.17 14.99 3.72
C ASN A 153 36.74 15.58 2.43
N GLU A 154 35.89 16.09 1.53
CA GLU A 154 36.34 16.80 0.33
C GLU A 154 37.07 18.10 0.67
N ARG A 155 36.59 18.88 1.65
CA ARG A 155 37.27 20.08 2.15
C ARG A 155 38.65 19.77 2.70
N LEU A 156 38.76 18.76 3.58
CA LEU A 156 40.04 18.33 4.16
C LEU A 156 41.00 17.83 3.07
N LYS A 157 40.52 17.08 2.08
CA LYS A 157 41.33 16.68 0.91
C LYS A 157 41.84 17.86 0.10
N ARG A 158 41.11 18.97 0.02
CA ARG A 158 41.57 20.19 -0.65
C ARG A 158 42.61 20.92 0.20
N GLN A 159 42.36 21.07 1.50
CA GLN A 159 43.31 21.68 2.44
C GLN A 159 44.64 20.94 2.46
N LYS A 160 44.61 19.60 2.54
CA LYS A 160 45.81 18.78 2.49
C LYS A 160 46.58 19.00 1.19
N ARG A 161 45.91 18.99 0.03
CA ARG A 161 46.55 19.29 -1.26
C ARG A 161 47.19 20.68 -1.30
N HIS A 162 46.55 21.70 -0.70
CA HIS A 162 47.14 23.03 -0.62
C HIS A 162 48.37 23.07 0.28
N GLN A 163 48.33 22.37 1.42
CA GLN A 163 49.48 22.26 2.33
C GLN A 163 50.63 21.52 1.63
N ASP A 164 50.36 20.38 1.00
CA ASP A 164 51.34 19.61 0.23
C ASP A 164 51.97 20.48 -0.86
N VAL A 165 51.19 21.31 -1.57
CA VAL A 165 51.73 22.26 -2.58
C VAL A 165 52.58 23.36 -1.97
N PHE A 166 52.25 23.85 -0.77
CA PHE A 166 52.98 24.92 -0.11
C PHE A 166 54.32 24.44 0.45
N GLU A 167 54.32 23.32 1.19
CA GLU A 167 55.56 22.64 1.64
C GLU A 167 56.46 22.35 0.44
N TYR A 168 55.85 21.89 -0.66
CA TYR A 168 56.56 21.61 -1.89
C TYR A 168 57.15 22.86 -2.59
N ALA A 169 56.51 24.02 -2.47
CA ALA A 169 57.00 25.27 -3.06
C ALA A 169 58.20 25.84 -2.29
N GLU A 170 58.21 25.73 -0.95
CA GLU A 170 59.33 26.14 -0.11
C GLU A 170 60.60 25.32 -0.41
N ASP A 171 60.46 24.00 -0.56
CA ASP A 171 61.58 23.12 -0.94
C ASP A 171 62.18 23.50 -2.30
N LEU A 172 61.33 23.91 -3.25
CA LEU A 172 61.75 24.32 -4.58
C LEU A 172 62.55 25.62 -4.61
N GLU A 173 62.27 26.58 -3.73
CA GLU A 173 63.02 27.85 -3.67
C GLU A 173 64.46 27.66 -3.22
N GLN A 174 64.76 26.57 -2.51
CA GLN A 174 66.11 26.26 -2.02
C GLN A 174 66.96 25.44 -3.02
N THR A 175 66.37 24.99 -4.13
CA THR A 175 67.05 24.13 -5.13
C THR A 175 67.66 24.90 -6.29
N GLU A 176 68.78 24.40 -6.83
CA GLU A 176 69.45 24.99 -8.00
C GLU A 176 68.52 25.09 -9.23
N PRO A 177 68.64 26.14 -10.06
CA PRO A 177 67.70 26.43 -11.16
C PRO A 177 67.56 25.31 -12.21
N THR A 178 68.58 24.47 -12.37
CA THR A 178 68.58 23.29 -13.25
C THR A 178 67.65 22.17 -12.74
N VAL A 179 67.62 21.97 -11.41
CA VAL A 179 66.73 21.01 -10.76
C VAL A 179 65.27 21.48 -10.90
N ARG A 180 65.04 22.79 -10.75
CA ARG A 180 63.72 23.43 -10.88
C ARG A 180 63.05 23.17 -12.24
N LYS A 181 63.77 23.31 -13.36
CA LYS A 181 63.22 23.03 -14.71
C LYS A 181 62.86 21.56 -14.91
N THR A 182 63.71 20.64 -14.44
CA THR A 182 63.46 19.20 -14.55
C THR A 182 62.23 18.82 -13.74
N TYR A 183 62.07 19.42 -12.57
CA TYR A 183 60.91 19.19 -11.73
C TYR A 183 59.62 19.77 -12.32
N GLN A 184 59.64 21.00 -12.84
CA GLN A 184 58.47 21.59 -13.52
C GLN A 184 57.93 20.68 -14.62
N ARG A 185 58.81 20.07 -15.42
CA ARG A 185 58.39 19.09 -16.45
C ARG A 185 57.71 17.86 -15.86
N LYS A 186 58.19 17.34 -14.73
CA LYS A 186 57.54 16.21 -14.03
C LYS A 186 56.15 16.58 -13.53
N VAL A 187 56.00 17.75 -12.90
CA VAL A 187 54.68 18.22 -12.43
C VAL A 187 53.72 18.41 -13.60
N THR A 188 54.17 19.04 -14.68
CA THR A 188 53.31 19.23 -15.86
C THR A 188 52.85 17.89 -16.43
N ALA A 189 53.75 16.91 -16.53
CA ALA A 189 53.39 15.57 -16.97
C ALA A 189 52.41 14.86 -16.02
N GLU A 190 52.60 14.97 -14.70
CA GLU A 190 51.66 14.39 -13.71
C GLU A 190 50.28 15.06 -13.76
N VAL A 191 50.24 16.39 -13.96
CA VAL A 191 48.99 17.15 -14.12
C VAL A 191 48.26 16.72 -15.40
N GLU A 192 48.98 16.52 -16.50
CA GLU A 192 48.41 16.01 -17.76
C GLU A 192 47.81 14.61 -17.58
N VAL A 193 48.53 13.68 -16.92
CA VAL A 193 48.02 12.34 -16.61
C VAL A 193 46.74 12.41 -15.76
N HIS A 194 46.70 13.24 -14.72
CA HIS A 194 45.50 13.40 -13.89
C HIS A 194 44.33 14.05 -14.65
N LEU A 195 44.60 14.98 -15.56
CA LEU A 195 43.58 15.55 -16.45
C LEU A 195 43.01 14.48 -17.37
N GLU A 196 43.84 13.67 -18.02
CA GLU A 196 43.40 12.56 -18.86
C GLU A 196 42.55 11.55 -18.09
N GLU A 197 42.96 11.16 -16.87
CA GLU A 197 42.16 10.30 -16.00
C GLU A 197 40.81 10.92 -15.63
N ALA A 198 40.78 12.23 -15.34
CA ALA A 198 39.54 12.94 -15.03
C ALA A 198 38.61 13.00 -16.24
N HIS A 199 39.14 13.24 -17.44
CA HIS A 199 38.39 13.18 -18.70
C HIS A 199 37.86 11.77 -18.97
N LYS A 200 38.68 10.73 -18.75
CA LYS A 200 38.26 9.32 -18.87
C LYS A 200 37.11 8.99 -17.91
N LYS A 201 37.19 9.43 -16.65
CA LYS A 201 36.09 9.25 -15.66
C LYS A 201 34.82 9.97 -16.08
N ARG A 202 34.92 11.21 -16.59
CA ARG A 202 33.77 11.95 -17.12
C ARG A 202 33.14 11.24 -18.33
N ARG A 203 33.95 10.69 -19.23
CA ARG A 203 33.45 9.93 -20.39
C ARG A 203 32.68 8.69 -19.97
N ILE A 204 33.25 7.88 -19.06
CA ILE A 204 32.58 6.68 -18.51
C ILE A 204 31.28 7.05 -17.79
N GLN A 205 31.26 8.16 -17.06
CA GLN A 205 30.05 8.63 -16.38
C GLN A 205 28.96 9.02 -17.40
N LYS A 206 29.33 9.74 -18.45
CA LYS A 206 28.41 10.11 -19.54
C LYS A 206 27.86 8.88 -20.26
N GLU A 207 28.71 7.90 -20.57
CA GLU A 207 28.29 6.61 -21.17
C GLU A 207 27.30 5.85 -20.27
N LYS A 208 27.45 5.92 -18.94
CA LYS A 208 26.49 5.33 -17.98
C LYS A 208 25.16 6.07 -17.96
N GLU A 209 25.19 7.41 -18.02
CA GLU A 209 23.99 8.24 -18.08
C GLU A 209 23.22 8.00 -19.39
N GLU A 210 23.93 7.93 -20.52
CA GLU A 210 23.35 7.59 -21.83
C GLU A 210 22.68 6.19 -21.81
N ARG A 211 23.34 5.17 -21.26
CA ARG A 211 22.73 3.83 -21.08
C ARG A 211 21.51 3.83 -20.17
N TYR A 212 21.50 4.67 -19.13
CA TYR A 212 20.36 4.74 -18.21
C TYR A 212 19.15 5.39 -18.89
N ILE A 213 19.38 6.37 -19.76
CA ILE A 213 18.33 6.98 -20.61
C ILE A 213 17.79 5.94 -21.60
N GLU A 214 18.66 5.19 -22.28
CA GLU A 214 18.24 4.10 -23.19
C GLU A 214 17.37 3.05 -22.48
N LEU A 215 17.72 2.68 -21.25
CA LEU A 215 16.95 1.74 -20.44
C LEU A 215 15.58 2.31 -20.04
N ILE A 216 15.50 3.59 -19.72
CA ILE A 216 14.22 4.25 -19.42
C ILE A 216 13.32 4.24 -20.66
N ASP A 217 13.86 4.56 -21.84
CA ASP A 217 13.12 4.56 -23.09
C ASP A 217 12.62 3.15 -23.46
N GLU A 218 13.42 2.11 -23.19
CA GLU A 218 13.02 0.71 -23.35
C GLU A 218 11.84 0.34 -22.43
N ILE A 219 11.92 0.71 -21.14
CA ILE A 219 10.83 0.47 -20.18
C ILE A 219 9.56 1.21 -20.59
N ILE A 220 9.66 2.47 -21.04
CA ILE A 220 8.50 3.24 -21.50
C ILE A 220 7.85 2.54 -22.69
N ARG A 221 8.66 2.10 -23.66
CA ARG A 221 8.16 1.36 -24.83
C ARG A 221 7.43 0.07 -24.44
N GLU A 222 8.00 -0.73 -23.56
CA GLU A 222 7.34 -1.96 -23.07
C GLU A 222 6.01 -1.64 -22.37
N VAL A 223 5.97 -0.59 -21.54
CA VAL A 223 4.74 -0.16 -20.88
C VAL A 223 3.70 0.29 -21.90
N THR A 224 4.08 1.09 -22.91
CA THR A 224 3.18 1.56 -23.97
C THR A 224 2.61 0.41 -24.79
N GLU A 225 3.45 -0.55 -25.20
CA GLU A 225 3.00 -1.76 -25.92
C GLU A 225 2.01 -2.57 -25.07
N THR A 226 2.24 -2.69 -23.76
CA THR A 226 1.29 -3.40 -22.89
C THR A 226 -0.03 -2.65 -22.70
N THR A 227 -0.03 -1.31 -22.68
CA THR A 227 -1.26 -0.50 -22.60
C THR A 227 -2.09 -0.59 -23.87
N GLU A 228 -1.48 -0.54 -25.05
CA GLU A 228 -2.19 -0.69 -26.33
C GLU A 228 -2.84 -2.08 -26.45
N VAL A 229 -2.15 -3.13 -25.99
CA VAL A 229 -2.73 -4.48 -25.93
C VAL A 229 -3.92 -4.54 -24.96
N THR A 230 -3.87 -3.84 -23.83
CA THR A 230 -5.03 -3.79 -22.91
C THR A 230 -6.20 -3.01 -23.49
N GLU A 231 -5.96 -1.90 -24.18
CA GLU A 231 -7.02 -1.11 -24.81
C GLU A 231 -7.66 -1.87 -25.99
N ALA A 232 -6.87 -2.55 -26.83
CA ALA A 232 -7.40 -3.40 -27.90
C ALA A 232 -8.23 -4.59 -27.38
N ILE A 233 -7.85 -5.16 -26.21
CA ILE A 233 -8.65 -6.20 -25.55
C ILE A 233 -9.97 -5.62 -24.99
N GLU A 234 -10.01 -4.36 -24.57
CA GLU A 234 -11.25 -3.72 -24.12
C GLU A 234 -12.20 -3.42 -25.28
N GLU A 235 -11.69 -3.03 -26.46
CA GLU A 235 -12.51 -2.81 -27.65
C GLU A 235 -13.06 -4.12 -28.25
N ASP A 236 -12.28 -5.21 -28.29
CA ASP A 236 -12.77 -6.50 -28.79
C ASP A 236 -13.70 -7.23 -27.79
N ASN A 237 -13.69 -6.87 -26.51
CA ASN A 237 -14.64 -7.41 -25.52
C ASN A 237 -16.08 -6.91 -25.71
N GLU A 238 -16.33 -5.91 -26.56
CA GLU A 238 -17.69 -5.53 -26.98
C GLU A 238 -18.28 -6.53 -28.01
N VAL A 239 -17.44 -7.39 -28.62
CA VAL A 239 -17.87 -8.44 -29.58
C VAL A 239 -17.95 -9.84 -28.95
N VAL A 240 -17.31 -10.06 -27.79
CA VAL A 240 -17.26 -11.36 -27.11
C VAL A 240 -18.56 -11.71 -26.34
N GLU A 241 -19.51 -10.79 -26.18
CA GLU A 241 -20.85 -11.14 -25.68
C GLU A 241 -21.65 -12.06 -26.63
N ASN A 242 -21.17 -12.35 -27.84
CA ASN A 242 -21.86 -13.23 -28.81
C ASN A 242 -21.17 -14.57 -29.13
N ILE A 243 -20.05 -14.93 -28.48
CA ILE A 243 -19.41 -16.26 -28.62
C ILE A 243 -19.16 -16.84 -27.23
N GLN A 244 -20.24 -16.98 -26.46
CA GLN A 244 -20.23 -17.62 -25.14
C GLN A 244 -21.02 -18.93 -25.14
N GLU A 245 -20.90 -19.70 -26.23
CA GLU A 245 -21.23 -21.11 -26.28
C GLU A 245 -20.00 -21.87 -26.79
N VAL A 246 -19.70 -23.03 -26.18
CA VAL A 246 -18.76 -24.09 -26.60
C VAL A 246 -17.43 -24.26 -25.82
N THR A 247 -17.18 -23.51 -24.74
CA THR A 247 -16.35 -24.03 -23.64
C THR A 247 -16.98 -23.72 -22.29
N ASN A 248 -17.70 -24.69 -21.72
CA ASN A 248 -18.10 -24.68 -20.32
C ASN A 248 -16.86 -24.85 -19.42
N GLU A 249 -15.93 -23.91 -19.48
CA GLU A 249 -14.90 -23.78 -18.45
C GLU A 249 -15.61 -23.42 -17.16
N VAL A 250 -15.65 -24.37 -16.24
CA VAL A 250 -16.21 -24.18 -14.91
C VAL A 250 -15.41 -23.08 -14.23
N THR A 251 -15.95 -21.88 -14.19
CA THR A 251 -15.37 -20.73 -13.49
C THR A 251 -15.74 -20.83 -12.01
N PHE A 252 -14.73 -20.81 -11.14
CA PHE A 252 -14.93 -20.81 -9.69
C PHE A 252 -14.91 -19.40 -9.13
N SER A 253 -15.80 -19.10 -8.19
CA SER A 253 -15.86 -17.80 -7.52
C SER A 253 -14.95 -17.73 -6.28
N LYS A 254 -14.50 -16.53 -5.92
CA LYS A 254 -13.77 -16.31 -4.66
C LYS A 254 -14.64 -16.72 -3.47
N GLY A 255 -14.10 -17.54 -2.58
CA GLY A 255 -14.78 -18.09 -1.41
C GLY A 255 -15.46 -19.45 -1.67
N GLU A 256 -15.50 -19.92 -2.91
CA GLU A 256 -16.09 -21.21 -3.26
C GLU A 256 -15.27 -22.37 -2.69
N LYS A 257 -15.98 -23.38 -2.17
CA LYS A 257 -15.41 -24.62 -1.67
C LYS A 257 -15.21 -25.60 -2.82
N ILE A 258 -13.97 -25.98 -3.05
CA ILE A 258 -13.54 -26.81 -4.17
C ILE A 258 -12.74 -28.02 -3.65
N THR A 259 -12.49 -28.97 -4.53
CA THR A 259 -11.44 -29.98 -4.36
C THR A 259 -10.27 -29.63 -5.26
N ALA A 260 -9.07 -29.55 -4.70
CA ALA A 260 -7.86 -29.11 -5.35
C ALA A 260 -6.79 -30.20 -5.27
N PHE A 261 -6.06 -30.43 -6.36
CA PHE A 261 -4.99 -31.42 -6.39
C PHE A 261 -3.72 -30.85 -5.72
N TRP A 262 -3.19 -31.60 -4.76
CA TRP A 262 -1.93 -31.30 -4.07
C TRP A 262 -0.94 -32.44 -4.33
N GLU A 263 0.29 -32.09 -4.67
CA GLU A 263 1.40 -33.02 -4.88
C GLU A 263 2.64 -32.52 -4.14
N ASP A 264 3.11 -33.33 -3.19
CA ASP A 264 4.39 -33.18 -2.50
C ASP A 264 5.12 -34.53 -2.55
N LYS A 265 6.41 -34.55 -2.20
CA LYS A 265 7.31 -35.71 -2.35
C LYS A 265 6.76 -37.03 -1.80
N ASN A 266 5.90 -36.97 -0.78
CA ASN A 266 5.36 -38.14 -0.10
C ASN A 266 3.83 -38.28 -0.20
N ILE A 267 3.13 -37.28 -0.72
CA ILE A 267 1.66 -37.22 -0.67
C ILE A 267 1.13 -36.57 -1.95
N SER A 268 0.29 -37.28 -2.70
CA SER A 268 -0.42 -36.78 -3.87
C SER A 268 -1.92 -37.10 -3.75
N GLY A 269 -2.80 -36.14 -3.96
CA GLY A 269 -4.24 -36.39 -3.87
C GLY A 269 -5.11 -35.16 -4.06
N TRP A 270 -6.44 -35.37 -4.03
CA TRP A 270 -7.44 -34.31 -4.09
C TRP A 270 -7.88 -33.94 -2.68
N TYR A 271 -7.65 -32.69 -2.29
CA TYR A 271 -7.95 -32.18 -0.96
C TYR A 271 -8.95 -31.04 -1.04
N PRO A 272 -9.82 -30.88 -0.03
CA PRO A 272 -10.76 -29.79 -0.03
C PRO A 272 -10.00 -28.46 0.18
N ALA A 273 -10.43 -27.40 -0.50
CA ALA A 273 -9.78 -26.09 -0.49
C ALA A 273 -10.80 -24.97 -0.71
N VAL A 274 -10.37 -23.73 -0.49
CA VAL A 274 -11.17 -22.51 -0.71
C VAL A 274 -10.45 -21.59 -1.69
N VAL A 275 -11.15 -21.11 -2.71
CA VAL A 275 -10.62 -20.13 -3.66
C VAL A 275 -10.44 -18.78 -2.96
N LEU A 276 -9.20 -18.29 -2.88
CA LEU A 276 -8.86 -16.98 -2.31
C LEU A 276 -8.89 -15.87 -3.36
N ARG A 277 -8.43 -16.16 -4.58
CA ARG A 277 -8.34 -15.20 -5.69
C ARG A 277 -8.41 -15.95 -7.01
N VAL A 278 -9.14 -15.37 -7.97
CA VAL A 278 -9.19 -15.83 -9.37
C VAL A 278 -8.24 -14.95 -10.17
N ASN A 279 -7.34 -15.57 -10.94
CA ASN A 279 -6.47 -14.90 -11.92
C ASN A 279 -6.87 -15.40 -13.32
N LYS A 280 -6.40 -14.72 -14.39
CA LYS A 280 -6.75 -15.04 -15.79
C LYS A 280 -6.63 -16.53 -16.13
N ASN A 281 -5.54 -17.19 -15.72
CA ASN A 281 -5.24 -18.59 -16.04
C ASN A 281 -4.95 -19.48 -14.81
N SER A 282 -5.28 -19.01 -13.60
CA SER A 282 -4.99 -19.75 -12.37
C SER A 282 -5.90 -19.36 -11.21
N TYR A 283 -5.97 -20.23 -10.22
CA TYR A 283 -6.71 -20.01 -8.99
C TYR A 283 -5.77 -20.06 -7.81
N TYR A 284 -5.76 -19.00 -7.01
CA TYR A 284 -5.06 -18.98 -5.74
C TYR A 284 -5.98 -19.57 -4.68
N VAL A 285 -5.60 -20.71 -4.10
CA VAL A 285 -6.43 -21.49 -3.17
C VAL A 285 -5.76 -21.63 -1.82
N ARG A 286 -6.56 -21.94 -0.79
CA ARG A 286 -6.08 -22.30 0.55
C ARG A 286 -6.67 -23.64 0.98
N TYR A 287 -5.80 -24.57 1.35
CA TYR A 287 -6.14 -25.88 1.92
C TYR A 287 -6.51 -25.76 3.40
N PHE A 288 -7.09 -26.82 3.99
CA PHE A 288 -7.56 -26.82 5.39
C PHE A 288 -6.43 -26.67 6.42
N ASP A 289 -5.23 -27.13 6.10
CA ASP A 289 -4.01 -26.94 6.90
C ASP A 289 -3.46 -25.51 6.84
N GLY A 290 -4.07 -24.63 6.04
CA GLY A 290 -3.66 -23.23 5.86
C GLY A 290 -2.64 -23.01 4.75
N VAL A 291 -2.14 -24.07 4.11
CA VAL A 291 -1.20 -23.97 2.99
C VAL A 291 -1.90 -23.33 1.78
N LYS A 292 -1.16 -22.49 1.05
CA LYS A 292 -1.68 -21.75 -0.10
C LYS A 292 -0.95 -22.18 -1.37
N SER A 293 -1.69 -22.31 -2.45
CA SER A 293 -1.11 -22.68 -3.75
C SER A 293 -1.80 -21.93 -4.90
N SER A 294 -1.08 -21.81 -6.01
CA SER A 294 -1.61 -21.32 -7.29
C SER A 294 -1.77 -22.51 -8.23
N LEU A 295 -3.00 -22.79 -8.65
CA LEU A 295 -3.34 -23.99 -9.40
C LEU A 295 -3.94 -23.65 -10.77
N LYS A 296 -3.73 -24.54 -11.74
CA LYS A 296 -4.36 -24.43 -13.07
C LYS A 296 -5.81 -24.94 -12.99
N PRO A 297 -6.71 -24.53 -13.91
CA PRO A 297 -8.11 -24.98 -13.91
C PRO A 297 -8.28 -26.50 -13.87
N LYS A 298 -7.40 -27.26 -14.54
CA LYS A 298 -7.43 -28.74 -14.56
C LYS A 298 -7.18 -29.41 -13.19
N ASP A 299 -6.58 -28.67 -12.26
CA ASP A 299 -6.17 -29.16 -10.94
C ASP A 299 -7.23 -28.82 -9.87
N ILE A 300 -8.42 -28.39 -10.29
CA ILE A 300 -9.54 -28.01 -9.42
C ILE A 300 -10.83 -28.65 -9.93
N LYS A 301 -11.64 -29.16 -9.00
CA LYS A 301 -12.96 -29.74 -9.27
C LYS A 301 -13.99 -29.19 -8.29
N LYS A 302 -15.22 -29.05 -8.75
CA LYS A 302 -16.35 -28.69 -7.88
C LYS A 302 -16.56 -29.81 -6.88
N THR A 303 -16.74 -29.45 -5.60
CA THR A 303 -17.06 -30.44 -4.56
C THR A 303 -18.42 -31.07 -4.92
N ALA A 304 -18.48 -32.40 -5.03
CA ALA A 304 -19.76 -33.09 -5.22
C ALA A 304 -20.62 -32.82 -3.98
N ASN A 305 -21.77 -32.16 -4.18
CA ASN A 305 -22.78 -31.95 -3.13
C ASN A 305 -23.46 -33.26 -2.77
#